data_AF-A0AA43EQ93-F1
#
_entry.id   AF-A0AA43EQ93-F1
#
_cell.length_a   1.000
_cell.length_b   1.000
_cell.length_c   1.000
_cell.angle_alpha   90.00
_cell.angle_beta   90.00
_cell.angle_gamma   90.00
#
_symmetry.space_group_name_H-M   'P 1'
#
loop_
_entity.id
_entity.type
_entity.pdbx_description
1 polymer ?
#
loop_
_entity_poly.entity_id
_entity_poly.type
_entity_poly.pdbx_seq_one_letter_code
_entity_poly.pdbx_strand_id
1 'polypeptide(L)'
;PAQFLQHSGRLVAESGKGIRYRLIGFSPIYQRNAPATEFERKALDLLKREPDRPVTGIVSSGKKQYFQAIYADRAVSSACITCHNSHPLSPKQDFQLNDVMGGIAITIPLE
;
A
#
# COMPACT_ATOMS: atom_id res chain seq x y z
N PRO A 1 6.36 8.89 6.08
CA PRO A 1 5.12 9.20 6.86
C PRO A 1 3.86 8.91 6.03
N ALA A 2 2.89 8.16 6.57
CA ALA A 2 1.68 7.74 5.83
C ALA A 2 0.87 8.93 5.27
N GLN A 3 0.77 10.02 6.03
CA GLN A 3 0.10 11.26 5.60
C GLN A 3 0.74 11.88 4.36
N PHE A 4 2.08 11.92 4.29
CA PHE A 4 2.78 12.45 3.11
C PHE A 4 2.42 11.66 1.84
N LEU A 5 2.45 10.33 1.91
CA LEU A 5 2.12 9.48 0.77
C LEU A 5 0.64 9.60 0.37
N GLN A 6 -0.26 9.71 1.35
CA GLN A 6 -1.69 9.94 1.09
C GLN A 6 -1.94 11.30 0.41
N HIS A 7 -1.30 12.37 0.91
CA HIS A 7 -1.45 13.71 0.32
C HIS A 7 -0.87 13.79 -1.10
N SER A 8 0.33 13.26 -1.30
CA SER A 8 0.95 13.21 -2.63
C SER A 8 0.13 12.33 -3.59
N GLY A 9 -0.38 11.19 -3.12
CA GLY A 9 -1.25 10.31 -3.90
C GLY A 9 -2.54 11.00 -4.36
N ARG A 10 -3.13 11.82 -3.48
CA ARG A 10 -4.27 12.68 -3.84
C ARG A 10 -3.90 13.69 -4.93
N LEU A 11 -2.79 14.43 -4.77
CA LEU A 11 -2.36 15.41 -5.77
C LEU A 11 -2.10 14.78 -7.14
N VAL A 12 -1.49 13.59 -7.18
CA VAL A 12 -1.24 12.88 -8.44
C VAL A 12 -2.54 12.38 -9.06
N ALA A 13 -3.49 11.88 -8.27
CA ALA A 13 -4.81 11.52 -8.77
C ALA A 13 -5.57 12.74 -9.35
N GLU A 14 -5.42 13.91 -8.74
CA GLU A 14 -6.02 15.18 -9.18
C GLU A 14 -5.32 15.78 -10.42
N SER A 15 -4.10 15.35 -10.75
CA SER A 15 -3.32 15.89 -11.89
C SER A 15 -3.89 15.56 -13.28
N GLY A 16 -4.92 14.72 -13.36
CA GLY A 16 -5.54 14.31 -14.63
C GLY A 16 -4.78 13.23 -15.42
N LYS A 17 -3.59 12.80 -14.96
CA LYS A 17 -2.77 11.77 -15.64
C LYS A 17 -3.24 10.33 -15.39
N GLY A 18 -4.28 10.13 -14.59
CA GLY A 18 -4.83 8.80 -14.26
C GLY A 18 -3.96 7.90 -13.37
N ILE A 19 -2.71 8.31 -13.09
CA ILE A 19 -1.81 7.62 -12.16
C ILE A 19 -2.39 7.72 -10.75
N ARG A 20 -2.38 6.59 -10.03
CA ARG A 20 -2.75 6.53 -8.62
C ARG A 20 -1.69 5.81 -7.83
N TYR A 21 -1.42 6.25 -6.61
CA TYR A 21 -0.72 5.45 -5.63
C TYR A 21 -1.32 5.61 -4.24
N ARG A 22 -1.28 4.52 -3.47
CA ARG A 22 -1.86 4.47 -2.12
C ARG A 22 -1.20 3.40 -1.26
N LEU A 23 -1.44 3.49 0.03
CA LEU A 23 -1.08 2.46 1.00
C LEU A 23 -2.14 1.36 1.05
N ILE A 24 -1.69 0.12 1.11
CA ILE A 24 -2.49 -1.06 1.46
C ILE A 24 -1.83 -1.80 2.63
N GLY A 25 -2.56 -2.07 3.70
CA GLY A 25 -2.03 -2.72 4.90
C GLY A 25 -2.45 -4.18 5.03
N PHE A 26 -1.63 -4.98 5.72
CA PHE A 26 -2.05 -6.31 6.19
C PHE A 26 -3.11 -6.21 7.28
N SER A 27 -2.93 -5.24 8.17
CA SER A 27 -3.79 -4.97 9.33
C SER A 27 -3.96 -3.46 9.45
N PRO A 28 -4.69 -2.82 8.49
CA PRO A 28 -4.74 -1.38 8.42
C PRO A 28 -5.57 -0.78 9.56
N ILE A 29 -5.09 0.32 10.14
CA ILE A 29 -5.85 1.14 11.12
C ILE A 29 -7.20 1.59 10.55
N TYR A 30 -7.25 1.90 9.24
CA TYR A 30 -8.45 2.33 8.56
C TYR A 30 -8.78 1.41 7.39
N GLN A 31 -10.03 0.95 7.32
CA GLN A 31 -10.50 -0.02 6.32
C GLN A 31 -10.28 0.42 4.86
N ARG A 32 -10.25 1.73 4.57
CA ARG A 32 -9.93 2.26 3.24
C ARG A 32 -8.53 1.87 2.72
N ASN A 33 -7.63 1.50 3.62
CA ASN A 33 -6.29 1.02 3.30
C ASN A 33 -6.22 -0.52 3.25
N ALA A 34 -7.35 -1.22 3.20
CA ALA A 34 -7.34 -2.66 2.92
C ALA A 34 -7.03 -2.91 1.42
N PRO A 35 -6.44 -4.06 1.07
CA PRO A 35 -6.35 -4.50 -0.32
C PRO A 35 -7.76 -4.72 -0.88
N ALA A 36 -8.05 -4.08 -2.01
CA ALA A 36 -9.35 -4.10 -2.66
C ALA A 36 -9.49 -5.30 -3.59
N THR A 37 -8.42 -5.66 -4.31
CA THR A 37 -8.44 -6.72 -5.33
C THR A 37 -7.77 -8.01 -4.86
N GLU A 38 -8.04 -9.11 -5.55
CA GLU A 38 -7.32 -10.37 -5.32
C GLU A 38 -5.83 -10.24 -5.64
N PHE A 39 -5.47 -9.49 -6.68
CA PHE A 39 -4.08 -9.20 -7.01
C PHE A 39 -3.36 -8.50 -5.85
N GLU A 40 -3.98 -7.49 -5.23
CA GLU A 40 -3.40 -6.79 -4.08
C GLU A 40 -3.26 -7.70 -2.86
N ARG A 41 -4.24 -8.58 -2.60
CA ARG A 41 -4.16 -9.56 -1.51
C ARG A 41 -3.00 -10.54 -1.72
N LYS A 42 -2.89 -11.12 -2.92
CA LYS A 42 -1.79 -12.03 -3.29
C LYS A 42 -0.44 -11.34 -3.25
N ALA A 43 -0.36 -10.10 -3.74
CA ALA A 43 0.86 -9.32 -3.70
C ALA A 43 1.34 -9.06 -2.27
N LEU A 44 0.43 -8.68 -1.37
CA LEU A 44 0.72 -8.54 0.04
C LEU A 44 1.26 -9.85 0.63
N ASP A 45 0.61 -10.98 0.39
CA ASP A 45 1.09 -12.28 0.90
C ASP A 45 2.47 -12.67 0.39
N LEU A 46 2.81 -12.34 -0.87
CA LEU A 46 4.16 -12.52 -1.41
C LEU A 46 5.17 -11.58 -0.75
N LEU A 47 4.82 -10.31 -0.55
CA LEU A 47 5.70 -9.31 0.08
C LEU A 47 6.02 -9.64 1.55
N LYS A 48 5.22 -10.47 2.24
CA LYS A 48 5.61 -11.01 3.56
C LYS A 48 6.89 -11.86 3.50
N ARG A 49 7.12 -12.54 2.37
CA ARG A 49 8.21 -13.50 2.18
C ARG A 49 9.35 -12.94 1.34
N GLU A 50 9.02 -12.14 0.32
CA GLU A 50 9.96 -11.55 -0.64
C GLU A 50 9.81 -10.02 -0.72
N PRO A 51 10.05 -9.29 0.38
CA PRO A 51 9.76 -7.85 0.46
C PRO A 51 10.65 -6.97 -0.42
N ASP A 52 11.79 -7.48 -0.90
CA ASP A 52 12.76 -6.71 -1.68
C ASP A 52 12.45 -6.70 -3.18
N ARG A 53 11.40 -7.41 -3.61
CA ARG A 53 10.94 -7.44 -5.00
C ARG A 53 9.50 -6.94 -5.10
N PRO A 54 9.22 -5.98 -6.00
CA PRO A 54 7.85 -5.58 -6.23
C PRO A 54 7.06 -6.70 -6.90
N VAL A 55 5.77 -6.77 -6.56
CA VAL A 55 4.83 -7.61 -7.30
C VAL A 55 4.15 -6.74 -8.34
N THR A 56 4.28 -7.12 -9.62
CA THR A 56 3.78 -6.34 -10.75
C THR A 56 2.80 -7.15 -11.60
N GLY A 57 1.85 -6.49 -12.24
CA GLY A 57 0.93 -7.15 -13.16
C GLY A 57 0.06 -6.17 -13.93
N ILE A 58 -0.61 -6.68 -14.96
CA ILE A 58 -1.68 -5.96 -15.65
C ILE A 58 -3.00 -6.38 -15.01
N VAL A 59 -3.78 -5.41 -14.56
CA VAL A 59 -5.09 -5.61 -13.94
C VAL A 59 -6.17 -4.89 -14.75
N SER A 60 -7.35 -5.49 -14.80
CA SER A 60 -8.51 -4.90 -15.49
C SER A 60 -9.49 -4.32 -14.47
N SER A 61 -10.03 -3.15 -14.79
CA SER A 61 -11.18 -2.58 -14.07
C SER A 61 -12.21 -2.11 -15.09
N GLY A 62 -13.26 -2.90 -15.27
CA GLY A 62 -14.19 -2.74 -16.39
C GLY A 62 -13.48 -3.02 -17.72
N LYS A 63 -13.61 -2.11 -18.68
CA LYS A 63 -12.95 -2.20 -20.00
C LYS A 63 -11.53 -1.66 -20.05
N LYS A 64 -11.05 -1.04 -18.96
CA LYS A 64 -9.74 -0.39 -18.90
C LYS A 64 -8.69 -1.32 -18.31
N GLN A 65 -7.48 -1.27 -18.86
CA GLN A 65 -6.32 -1.96 -18.33
C GLN A 65 -5.37 -1.02 -17.60
N TYR A 66 -4.75 -1.53 -16.55
CA TYR A 66 -3.80 -0.79 -15.74
C TYR A 66 -2.58 -1.66 -15.46
N PHE A 67 -1.40 -1.07 -15.52
CA PHE A 67 -0.23 -1.65 -14.90
C PHE A 67 -0.29 -1.35 -13.39
N GLN A 68 -0.17 -2.37 -12.56
CA GLN A 68 -0.10 -2.23 -11.12
C GLN A 68 1.23 -2.80 -10.60
N ALA A 69 1.92 -2.03 -9.77
CA ALA A 69 3.15 -2.41 -9.07
C ALA A 69 2.96 -2.19 -7.57
N ILE A 70 3.30 -3.18 -6.76
CA ILE A 70 3.13 -3.15 -5.31
C ILE A 70 4.48 -3.42 -4.65
N TYR A 71 4.94 -2.43 -3.90
CA TYR A 71 6.21 -2.45 -3.16
C TYR A 71 5.96 -2.67 -1.68
N ALA A 72 6.86 -3.33 -0.95
CA ALA A 72 6.75 -3.46 0.50
C ALA A 72 6.78 -2.07 1.18
N ASP A 73 5.82 -1.82 2.09
CA ASP A 73 5.84 -0.68 2.99
C ASP A 73 6.40 -1.13 4.34
N ARG A 74 7.63 -0.71 4.65
CA ARG A 74 8.34 -1.12 5.85
C ARG A 74 8.21 -0.06 6.95
N ALA A 75 8.22 -0.51 8.19
CA ALA A 75 8.37 0.35 9.36
C ALA A 75 9.79 0.94 9.40
N VAL A 76 10.05 2.00 8.61
CA VAL A 76 11.40 2.56 8.40
C VAL A 76 11.91 3.45 9.54
N SER A 77 11.07 3.80 10.52
CA SER A 77 11.46 4.63 11.65
C SER A 77 10.73 4.26 12.94
N SER A 78 11.27 4.69 14.09
CA SER A 78 10.63 4.51 15.40
C SER A 78 9.23 5.13 15.45
N ALA A 79 9.04 6.30 14.83
CA ALA A 79 7.74 6.96 14.76
C ALA A 79 6.67 6.11 14.07
N CYS A 80 7.04 5.32 13.05
CA CYS A 80 6.11 4.39 12.40
C CYS A 80 5.56 3.36 13.39
N ILE A 81 6.45 2.67 14.12
CA ILE A 81 6.02 1.63 15.06
C ILE A 81 5.34 2.21 16.29
N THR A 82 5.80 3.35 16.82
CA THR A 82 5.19 3.96 18.00
C THR A 82 3.74 4.32 17.74
N CYS A 83 3.45 5.01 16.64
CA CYS A 83 2.08 5.40 16.32
C CYS A 83 1.20 4.18 16.05
N HIS A 84 1.66 3.22 15.25
CA HIS A 84 0.86 2.03 14.93
C HIS A 84 0.61 1.14 16.15
N ASN A 85 1.61 0.99 17.04
CA ASN A 85 1.47 0.18 18.25
C ASN A 85 0.61 0.84 19.31
N SER A 86 0.53 2.17 19.36
CA SER A 86 -0.30 2.89 20.33
C SER A 86 -1.68 3.29 19.81
N HIS A 87 -1.97 3.12 18.52
CA HIS A 87 -3.21 3.65 17.93
C HIS A 87 -4.42 2.80 18.37
N PRO A 88 -5.50 3.40 18.93
CA PRO A 88 -6.64 2.65 19.48
C PRO A 88 -7.36 1.75 18.47
N LEU A 89 -7.39 2.16 17.20
CA LEU A 89 -7.98 1.39 16.11
C LEU A 89 -7.01 0.44 15.41
N SER A 90 -5.76 0.32 15.87
CA SER A 90 -4.80 -0.57 15.22
C SER A 90 -5.13 -2.03 15.54
N PRO A 91 -5.37 -2.89 14.52
CA PRO A 91 -5.63 -4.31 14.76
C PRO A 91 -4.38 -5.10 15.19
N LYS A 92 -3.18 -4.54 14.96
CA LYS A 92 -1.87 -5.12 15.32
C LYS A 92 -1.03 -4.06 16.03
N GLN A 93 -0.44 -4.40 17.18
CA GLN A 93 0.24 -3.43 18.06
C GLN A 93 1.66 -3.83 18.50
N ASP A 94 2.24 -4.81 17.82
CA ASP A 94 3.56 -5.40 18.09
C ASP A 94 4.51 -5.23 16.90
N PHE A 95 4.34 -4.18 16.09
CA PHE A 95 5.25 -3.89 14.99
C PHE A 95 6.66 -3.57 15.51
N GLN A 96 7.67 -4.10 14.82
CA GLN A 96 9.08 -3.82 15.04
C GLN A 96 9.67 -3.03 13.86
N LEU A 97 10.84 -2.43 14.08
CA LEU A 97 11.55 -1.71 13.03
C LEU A 97 11.84 -2.67 11.87
N ASN A 98 11.62 -2.20 10.64
CA ASN A 98 11.74 -2.95 9.38
C ASN A 98 10.66 -4.00 9.10
N ASP A 99 9.69 -4.18 9.99
CA ASP A 99 8.52 -5.01 9.70
C ASP A 99 7.82 -4.51 8.43
N VAL A 100 7.34 -5.46 7.61
CA VAL A 100 6.51 -5.15 6.46
C VAL A 100 5.10 -4.91 6.96
N MET A 101 4.66 -3.66 6.94
CA MET A 101 3.35 -3.23 7.44
C MET A 101 2.26 -3.40 6.37
N GLY A 102 2.66 -3.45 5.11
CA GLY A 102 1.79 -3.59 3.96
C GLY A 102 2.54 -3.33 2.67
N GLY A 103 1.92 -2.58 1.75
CA GLY A 103 2.54 -2.20 0.51
C GLY A 103 2.07 -0.85 -0.03
N ILE A 104 2.92 -0.27 -0.87
CA ILE A 104 2.62 0.90 -1.68
C ILE A 104 2.17 0.40 -3.05
N ALA A 105 0.87 0.53 -3.34
CA ALA A 105 0.31 0.14 -4.62
C ALA A 105 0.33 1.34 -5.56
N ILE A 106 1.01 1.22 -6.70
CA ILE A 106 1.07 2.19 -7.79
C ILE A 106 0.27 1.61 -8.96
N THR A 107 -0.63 2.39 -9.53
CA THR A 107 -1.50 2.00 -10.64
C THR A 107 -1.39 3.04 -11.74
N ILE A 108 -1.01 2.59 -12.93
CA ILE A 108 -0.79 3.43 -14.12
C ILE A 108 -1.75 2.94 -15.22
N PRO A 109 -2.58 3.80 -15.81
CA PRO A 109 -3.39 3.42 -16.96
C PRO A 109 -2.50 3.03 -18.14
N LEU A 110 -2.92 2.02 -18.91
CA LEU A 110 -2.21 1.60 -20.12
C LEU A 110 -2.78 2.21 -21.41
N GLU A 111 -3.80 3.08 -21.28
CA GLU A 111 -4.50 3.80 -22.34
C GLU A 111 -4.53 5.30 -22.04
#